data_AF-A0A7K2P0Q9-F1
#
_entry.id   AF-A0A7K2P0Q9-F1
#
_cell.length_a   1.000
_cell.length_b   1.000
_cell.length_c   1.000
_cell.angle_alpha   90.00
_cell.angle_beta   90.00
_cell.angle_gamma   90.00
#
_symmetry.space_group_name_H-M   'P 1'
#
loop_
_entity.id
_entity.type
_entity.pdbx_description
1 polymer ?
#
loop_
_entity_poly.entity_id
_entity_poly.type
_entity_poly.pdbx_seq_one_letter_code
_entity_poly.pdbx_strand_id
1 'polypeptide(L)'
;VSFHFGVPSREVVDSLHRVGTFALVGATTADEARAVEQSGADAVIAQGMEAGGHQGTHRDNPETGGAGTGLLSLVAQVREAVSLPIVAAGGIMRGGQIAAVLA
;
A
#
# COMPACT_ATOMS: atom_id res chain seq x y z
N VAL A 1 4.98 -5.76 11.66
CA VAL A 1 4.01 -6.72 11.06
C VAL A 1 3.44 -6.07 9.81
N SER A 2 3.30 -6.81 8.70
CA SER A 2 2.63 -6.31 7.49
C SER A 2 1.42 -7.15 7.14
N PHE A 3 0.38 -6.52 6.60
CA PHE A 3 -0.87 -7.15 6.16
C PHE A 3 -1.05 -7.02 4.65
N HIS A 4 -1.73 -8.00 4.05
CA HIS A 4 -2.03 -8.08 2.62
C HIS A 4 -3.49 -8.53 2.42
N PHE A 5 -4.11 -8.16 1.30
CA PHE A 5 -5.52 -8.49 0.95
C PHE A 5 -6.61 -7.80 1.77
N GLY A 6 -6.30 -6.70 2.44
CA GLY A 6 -7.27 -5.96 3.24
C GLY A 6 -6.62 -5.20 4.37
N VAL A 7 -7.47 -4.58 5.19
CA VAL A 7 -7.03 -3.77 6.33
C VAL A 7 -7.52 -4.41 7.63
N PRO A 8 -6.64 -4.64 8.62
CA PRO A 8 -7.07 -5.07 9.95
C PRO A 8 -7.93 -3.99 10.62
N SER A 9 -8.72 -4.37 11.62
CA SER A 9 -9.45 -3.38 12.42
C SER A 9 -8.48 -2.55 13.28
N ARG A 10 -8.92 -1.36 13.70
CA ARG A 10 -8.14 -0.48 14.57
C ARG A 10 -7.72 -1.17 15.86
N GLU A 11 -8.59 -1.98 16.46
CA GLU A 11 -8.30 -2.70 17.70
C GLU A 11 -7.14 -3.69 17.53
N VAL A 12 -7.02 -4.30 16.35
CA VAL A 12 -5.91 -5.20 16.00
C VAL A 12 -4.62 -4.39 15.86
N VAL A 13 -4.65 -3.26 15.14
CA VAL A 13 -3.48 -2.39 15.00
C VAL A 13 -3.01 -1.87 16.36
N ASP A 14 -3.93 -1.34 17.17
CA ASP A 14 -3.63 -0.85 18.53
C ASP A 14 -3.05 -1.96 19.42
N SER A 15 -3.45 -3.22 19.22
CA SER A 15 -2.88 -4.35 19.97
C SER A 15 -1.42 -4.62 19.63
N LEU A 16 -1.02 -4.42 18.36
CA LEU A 16 0.36 -4.51 17.92
C LEU A 16 1.17 -3.33 18.47
N HIS A 17 0.60 -2.13 18.45
CA HIS A 17 1.25 -0.93 19.01
C HIS A 17 1.52 -1.07 20.51
N ARG A 18 0.62 -1.69 21.28
CA ARG A 18 0.82 -1.93 22.74
C ARG A 18 2.08 -2.75 23.06
N VAL A 19 2.58 -3.54 22.12
CA VAL A 19 3.83 -4.30 22.25
C VAL A 19 4.97 -3.73 21.41
N GLY A 20 4.85 -2.46 20.99
CA GLY A 20 5.88 -1.73 20.24
C GLY A 20 6.07 -2.20 18.80
N THR A 21 5.06 -2.85 18.20
CA THR A 21 5.15 -3.37 16.84
C THR A 21 4.66 -2.34 15.83
N PHE A 22 5.50 -2.02 14.85
CA PHE A 22 5.16 -1.20 13.69
C PHE A 22 4.31 -1.99 12.68
N ALA A 23 3.21 -1.41 12.21
CA ALA A 23 2.23 -2.03 11.33
C ALA A 23 2.22 -1.38 9.93
N LEU A 24 2.33 -2.21 8.89
CA LEU A 24 2.18 -1.78 7.49
C LEU A 24 1.02 -2.51 6.82
N VAL A 25 0.36 -1.87 5.86
CA VAL A 25 -0.71 -2.50 5.08
C VAL A 25 -0.56 -2.16 3.59
N GLY A 26 -0.77 -3.15 2.73
CA GLY A 26 -0.76 -2.97 1.27
C GLY A 26 -1.97 -2.22 0.73
N ALA A 27 -1.75 -1.41 -0.30
CA ALA A 27 -2.79 -0.74 -1.07
C ALA A 27 -2.42 -0.72 -2.56
N THR A 28 -3.40 -0.93 -3.42
CA THR A 28 -3.30 -0.91 -4.89
C THR A 28 -4.05 0.28 -5.51
N THR A 29 -4.77 1.04 -4.68
CA THR A 29 -5.47 2.28 -5.07
C THR A 29 -5.35 3.36 -3.97
N ALA A 30 -5.64 4.61 -4.32
CA ALA A 30 -5.70 5.71 -3.35
C ALA A 30 -6.79 5.53 -2.29
N ASP A 31 -7.94 4.93 -2.64
CA ASP A 31 -9.02 4.69 -1.69
C ASP A 31 -8.67 3.60 -0.68
N GLU A 32 -7.96 2.56 -1.12
CA GLU A 32 -7.39 1.56 -0.22
C GLU A 32 -6.37 2.19 0.73
N ALA A 33 -5.53 3.11 0.26
CA ALA A 33 -4.58 3.82 1.12
C ALA A 33 -5.30 4.66 2.21
N ARG A 34 -6.43 5.30 1.88
CA ARG A 34 -7.26 6.00 2.88
C ARG A 34 -7.80 5.03 3.93
N ALA A 35 -8.21 3.83 3.53
CA ALA A 35 -8.63 2.80 4.47
C ALA A 35 -7.47 2.36 5.39
N VAL A 36 -6.25 2.24 4.84
CA VAL A 36 -5.03 1.97 5.63
C VAL A 36 -4.79 3.06 6.67
N GLU A 37 -4.85 4.34 6.31
CA GLU A 37 -4.70 5.46 7.25
C GLU A 37 -5.80 5.44 8.34
N GLN A 38 -7.05 5.19 7.95
CA GLN A 38 -8.18 5.11 8.88
C GLN A 38 -8.06 3.95 9.88
N SER A 39 -7.34 2.87 9.55
CA SER A 39 -7.06 1.77 10.49
C SER A 39 -6.05 2.13 11.57
N GLY A 40 -5.27 3.20 11.38
CA GLY A 40 -4.18 3.59 12.27
C GLY A 40 -2.85 2.88 11.98
N ALA A 41 -2.70 2.25 10.80
CA ALA A 41 -1.40 1.69 10.39
C ALA A 41 -0.33 2.79 10.27
N ASP A 42 0.93 2.40 10.46
CA ASP A 42 2.05 3.35 10.52
C ASP A 42 2.63 3.71 9.14
N ALA A 43 2.41 2.86 8.14
CA ALA A 43 2.80 3.11 6.75
C ALA A 43 1.94 2.30 5.76
N VAL A 44 1.86 2.80 4.53
CA VAL A 44 1.17 2.13 3.42
C VAL A 44 2.19 1.57 2.42
N ILE A 45 1.98 0.32 1.98
CA ILE A 45 2.76 -0.27 0.89
C ILE A 45 1.97 -0.06 -0.41
N ALA A 46 2.40 0.89 -1.24
CA ALA A 46 1.79 1.13 -2.54
C ALA A 46 2.28 0.07 -3.55
N GLN A 47 1.43 -0.89 -3.88
CA GLN A 47 1.74 -1.98 -4.81
C GLN A 47 1.28 -1.62 -6.22
N GLY A 48 2.22 -1.26 -7.08
CA GLY A 48 1.96 -1.04 -8.50
C GLY A 48 1.72 -2.35 -9.26
N MET A 49 1.09 -2.27 -10.44
CA MET A 49 0.80 -3.42 -11.30
C MET A 49 2.06 -4.20 -11.74
N GLU A 50 3.24 -3.57 -11.66
CA GLU A 50 4.54 -4.19 -11.97
C GLU A 50 5.03 -5.13 -10.87
N ALA A 51 4.34 -5.22 -9.73
CA ALA A 51 4.67 -6.15 -8.67
C ALA A 51 4.44 -7.60 -9.09
N GLY A 52 5.38 -8.48 -8.74
CA GLY A 52 5.18 -9.93 -8.86
C GLY A 52 4.33 -10.49 -7.73
N GLY A 53 3.83 -11.72 -7.91
CA GLY A 53 3.02 -12.42 -6.91
C GLY A 53 1.54 -12.01 -6.95
N HIS A 54 0.85 -12.12 -5.82
CA HIS A 54 -0.56 -11.75 -5.73
C HIS A 54 -0.73 -10.24 -5.64
N GLN A 55 -1.68 -9.71 -6.42
CA GLN A 55 -2.19 -8.36 -6.24
C GLN A 55 -2.97 -8.28 -4.92
N GLY A 56 -2.59 -7.35 -4.06
CA GLY A 56 -3.08 -7.19 -2.69
C GLY A 56 -4.35 -6.37 -2.54
N THR A 57 -5.10 -6.18 -3.63
CA THR A 57 -6.36 -5.41 -3.64
C THR A 57 -7.30 -5.94 -2.57
N HIS A 58 -7.93 -5.04 -1.84
CA HIS A 58 -8.78 -5.35 -0.70
C HIS A 58 -10.10 -5.99 -1.13
N ARG A 59 -10.57 -5.63 -2.33
CA ARG A 59 -11.82 -6.15 -2.92
C ARG A 59 -11.65 -6.35 -4.41
N ASP A 60 -11.92 -7.56 -4.88
CA ASP A 60 -11.91 -7.85 -6.32
C ASP A 60 -12.97 -7.02 -7.04
N ASN A 61 -12.59 -6.45 -8.18
CA ASN A 61 -13.51 -5.84 -9.13
C ASN A 61 -13.47 -6.62 -10.46
N PRO A 62 -14.48 -7.45 -10.75
CA PRO A 62 -14.53 -8.20 -12.01
C PRO A 62 -14.56 -7.31 -13.26
N GLU A 63 -15.05 -6.08 -13.15
CA GLU A 63 -15.21 -5.17 -14.30
C GLU A 63 -13.88 -4.59 -14.78
N THR A 64 -12.87 -4.48 -13.91
CA THR A 64 -11.53 -4.00 -14.31
C THR A 64 -10.67 -5.10 -14.89
N GLY A 65 -11.11 -6.37 -14.85
CA GLY A 65 -10.37 -7.50 -15.40
C GLY A 65 -8.98 -7.69 -14.79
N GLY A 66 -8.75 -7.20 -13.57
CA GLY A 66 -7.42 -7.21 -12.93
C GLY A 66 -6.46 -6.14 -13.44
N ALA A 67 -6.93 -5.12 -14.16
CA ALA A 67 -6.13 -3.96 -14.51
C ALA A 67 -5.72 -3.20 -13.23
N GLY A 68 -4.41 -3.07 -13.00
CA GLY A 68 -3.84 -2.31 -11.89
C GLY A 68 -3.25 -0.96 -12.33
N THR A 69 -2.97 -0.10 -11.36
CA THR A 69 -2.29 1.18 -11.59
C THR A 69 -0.77 0.98 -11.57
N GLY A 70 -0.05 1.57 -12.54
CA GLY A 70 1.42 1.57 -12.56
C GLY A 70 2.02 2.24 -11.33
N LEU A 71 3.16 1.75 -10.84
CA LEU A 71 3.72 2.15 -9.53
C LEU A 71 3.93 3.66 -9.39
N LEU A 72 4.49 4.33 -10.40
CA LEU A 72 4.76 5.76 -10.31
C LEU A 72 3.46 6.58 -10.19
N SER A 73 2.43 6.20 -10.95
CA SER A 73 1.11 6.84 -10.86
C SER A 73 0.44 6.54 -9.52
N LEU A 74 0.55 5.31 -9.03
CA LEU A 74 -0.02 4.92 -7.74
C LEU A 74 0.63 5.69 -6.59
N VAL A 75 1.96 5.80 -6.55
CA VAL A 75 2.68 6.55 -5.52
C VAL A 75 2.25 8.02 -5.50
N ALA A 76 2.11 8.66 -6.68
CA ALA A 76 1.63 10.03 -6.76
C ALA A 76 0.21 10.18 -6.21
N GLN A 77 -0.72 9.29 -6.60
CA GLN A 77 -2.10 9.31 -6.12
C GLN A 77 -2.21 9.05 -4.61
N VAL A 78 -1.43 8.11 -4.07
CA VAL A 78 -1.41 7.80 -2.63
C VAL A 78 -0.84 8.97 -1.84
N ARG A 79 0.22 9.62 -2.33
CA ARG A 79 0.80 10.81 -1.69
C ARG A 79 -0.17 11.98 -1.59
N GLU A 80 -1.09 12.12 -2.54
CA GLU A 80 -2.16 13.12 -2.47
C GLU A 80 -3.32 12.71 -1.56
N ALA A 81 -3.48 11.41 -1.29
CA ALA A 81 -4.63 10.86 -0.61
C ALA A 81 -4.47 10.73 0.91
N VAL A 82 -3.25 10.53 1.41
CA VAL A 82 -2.96 10.24 2.83
C VAL A 82 -1.69 10.94 3.31
N SER A 83 -1.53 11.06 4.63
CA SER A 83 -0.33 11.61 5.28
C SER A 83 0.68 10.54 5.72
N LEU A 84 0.35 9.26 5.52
CA LEU A 84 1.22 8.14 5.90
C LEU A 84 2.51 8.09 5.06
N PRO A 85 3.63 7.65 5.67
CA PRO A 85 4.79 7.20 4.92
C PRO A 85 4.43 6.11 3.89
N ILE A 86 5.01 6.22 2.70
CA ILE A 86 4.74 5.31 1.57
C ILE A 86 5.96 4.42 1.33
N VAL A 87 5.72 3.11 1.24
CA VAL A 87 6.69 2.13 0.73
C VAL A 87 6.26 1.74 -0.68
N ALA A 88 7.04 2.15 -1.68
CA ALA A 88 6.77 1.82 -3.08
C ALA A 88 7.18 0.37 -3.39
N ALA A 89 6.27 -0.43 -3.99
CA ALA A 89 6.51 -1.83 -4.34
C ALA A 89 6.02 -2.17 -5.74
N GLY A 90 6.92 -2.68 -6.59
CA GLY A 90 6.60 -3.13 -7.96
C GLY A 90 7.65 -2.70 -8.99
N GLY A 91 8.24 -3.64 -9.72
CA GLY A 91 9.17 -3.31 -10.82
C GLY A 91 10.48 -2.57 -10.46
N ILE A 92 10.79 -2.35 -9.17
CA ILE A 92 12.03 -1.69 -8.71
C ILE A 92 13.17 -2.72 -8.66
N MET A 93 14.12 -2.61 -9.59
CA MET A 93 15.22 -3.57 -9.77
C MET A 93 16.61 -2.92 -9.80
N ARG A 94 16.69 -1.59 -9.95
CA ARG A 94 17.95 -0.84 -10.09
C ARG A 94 17.85 0.57 -9.53
N GLY A 95 19.01 1.17 -9.25
CA GLY A 95 19.14 2.49 -8.62
C GLY A 95 18.32 3.60 -9.28
N GLY A 96 18.24 3.64 -10.60
CA GLY A 96 17.42 4.66 -11.30
C GLY A 96 15.93 4.57 -10.98
N GLN A 97 15.40 3.36 -10.72
CA GLN A 97 14.00 3.18 -10.35
C GLN A 97 13.77 3.51 -8.87
N ILE A 98 14.74 3.20 -8.00
CA ILE A 98 14.73 3.66 -6.60
C ILE A 98 14.70 5.18 -6.55
N ALA A 99 15.56 5.85 -7.31
CA ALA A 99 15.58 7.31 -7.39
C ALA A 99 14.24 7.87 -7.90
N ALA A 100 13.61 7.22 -8.88
CA ALA A 100 12.33 7.66 -9.43
C ALA A 100 11.18 7.63 -8.41
N VAL A 101 11.15 6.66 -7.49
CA VAL A 101 10.09 6.56 -6.47
C VAL A 101 10.38 7.39 -5.20
N LEU A 102 11.60 7.93 -5.08
CA LEU A 102 12.01 8.81 -3.98
C LEU A 102 11.94 10.31 -4.35
N ALA A 103 11.81 10.63 -5.63
CA ALA A 103 11.76 12.00 -6.16
C ALA A 103 10.41 12.66 -5.92
#